data_AF-A0A7J2TQY5-F1
#
_entry.id   AF-A0A7J2TQY5-F1
#
_cell.length_a   1.000
_cell.length_b   1.000
_cell.length_c   1.000
_cell.angle_alpha   90.00
_cell.angle_beta   90.00
_cell.angle_gamma   90.00
#
_symmetry.space_group_name_H-M   'P 1'
#
loop_
_entity.id
_entity.type
_entity.pdbx_description
1 polymer ?
#
loop_
_entity_poly.entity_id
_entity_poly.type
_entity_poly.pdbx_seq_one_letter_code
_entity_poly.pdbx_strand_id
1 'polypeptide(L)'
;MIKKKIRIVGIILFLLIAAAIYSMQQAHTLNDASAIISLTNPGPDGYPVKWTASTNPRSFGTSDFIFYSNETSVDSTFFMNVSINNVENLMGWGIGIVYDKTILSYSSAWRPSDHVFRFVEDKGWDIVAPDVTFADINATHKRLMWGCAYIIPEEEESWTFNGSGTLCQIQFKIIKDKLAETFIEWDQEWTAVYYYLGIKQIPTVKNAYFKYFAEASREIEPIWIWIATVAVVIIVVGTIVLNYKIKSKKISKDGKKG
;
A
#
# COMPACT_ATOMS: atom_id res chain seq x y z
N MET A 1 -17.09 -46.20 57.13
CA MET A 1 -17.86 -45.37 56.15
C MET A 1 -17.32 -43.94 55.98
N ILE A 2 -16.92 -43.22 57.04
CA ILE A 2 -16.54 -41.80 56.98
C ILE A 2 -15.30 -41.53 56.09
N LYS A 3 -14.24 -42.34 56.21
CA LYS A 3 -13.01 -42.19 55.38
C LYS A 3 -13.26 -42.28 53.86
N LYS A 4 -14.23 -43.09 53.43
CA LYS A 4 -14.60 -43.24 52.01
C LYS A 4 -15.31 -41.99 51.48
N LYS A 5 -16.14 -41.34 52.31
CA LYS A 5 -16.85 -40.10 51.95
C LYS A 5 -15.89 -38.91 51.82
N ILE A 6 -14.93 -38.78 52.73
CA ILE A 6 -13.91 -37.71 52.68
C ILE A 6 -13.06 -37.82 51.40
N ARG A 7 -12.66 -39.04 51.02
CA ARG A 7 -11.88 -39.27 49.79
C ARG A 7 -12.65 -38.90 48.52
N ILE A 8 -13.95 -39.18 48.47
CA ILE A 8 -14.80 -38.82 47.31
C ILE A 8 -14.94 -37.30 47.19
N VAL A 9 -15.18 -36.60 48.30
CA VAL A 9 -15.30 -35.13 48.29
C VAL A 9 -14.00 -34.45 47.85
N GLY A 10 -12.84 -34.94 48.33
CA GLY A 10 -11.55 -34.41 47.90
C GLY A 10 -11.27 -34.58 46.40
N ILE A 11 -11.68 -35.71 45.81
CA ILE A 11 -11.54 -35.95 44.37
C ILE A 11 -12.44 -35.01 43.56
N ILE A 12 -13.69 -34.82 43.99
CA ILE A 12 -14.62 -33.91 43.31
C ILE A 12 -14.09 -32.47 43.34
N LEU A 13 -13.62 -32.00 44.50
CA LEU A 13 -13.07 -30.65 44.62
C LEU A 13 -11.82 -30.45 43.74
N PHE A 14 -10.92 -31.44 43.70
CA PHE A 14 -9.75 -31.40 42.83
C PHE A 14 -10.14 -31.33 41.34
N LEU A 15 -11.13 -32.12 40.92
CA LEU A 15 -11.62 -32.10 39.53
C LEU A 15 -12.28 -30.76 39.17
N LEU A 16 -13.01 -30.14 40.09
CA LEU A 16 -13.61 -28.82 39.87
C LEU A 16 -12.54 -27.72 39.76
N ILE A 17 -11.51 -27.75 40.63
CA ILE A 17 -10.38 -26.82 40.54
C ILE A 17 -9.61 -27.03 39.24
N ALA A 18 -9.34 -28.27 38.85
CA ALA A 18 -8.67 -28.59 37.59
C ALA A 18 -9.49 -28.12 36.38
N ALA A 19 -10.81 -28.29 36.39
CA ALA A 19 -11.70 -27.80 35.33
C ALA A 19 -11.75 -26.26 35.28
N ALA A 20 -11.72 -25.59 36.44
CA ALA A 20 -11.62 -24.13 36.51
C ALA A 20 -10.28 -23.63 35.96
N ILE A 21 -9.16 -24.24 36.35
CA ILE A 21 -7.82 -23.91 35.81
C ILE A 21 -7.78 -24.17 34.30
N TYR A 22 -8.33 -25.30 33.85
CA TYR A 22 -8.35 -25.67 32.44
C TYR A 22 -9.22 -24.73 31.60
N SER A 23 -10.39 -24.30 32.12
CA SER A 23 -11.23 -23.29 31.45
C SER A 23 -10.58 -21.91 31.44
N MET A 24 -9.87 -21.51 32.50
CA MET A 24 -9.06 -20.29 32.51
C MET A 24 -7.88 -20.35 31.53
N GLN A 25 -7.27 -21.53 31.35
CA GLN A 25 -6.23 -21.74 30.34
C GLN A 25 -6.79 -21.74 28.91
N GLN A 26 -7.97 -22.34 28.69
CA GLN A 26 -8.65 -22.28 27.39
C GLN A 26 -9.13 -20.87 27.02
N ALA A 27 -9.51 -20.05 28.01
CA ALA A 27 -9.81 -18.63 27.79
C ALA A 27 -8.58 -17.84 27.32
N HIS A 28 -7.37 -18.36 27.53
CA HIS A 28 -6.11 -17.75 27.09
C HIS A 28 -5.55 -18.32 25.78
N THR A 29 -6.11 -19.41 25.25
CA THR A 29 -5.97 -19.77 23.84
C THR A 29 -6.96 -18.94 23.02
N LEU A 30 -6.84 -17.61 23.10
CA LEU A 30 -7.23 -16.77 21.97
C LEU A 30 -6.49 -17.35 20.77
N ASN A 31 -7.23 -17.67 19.71
CA ASN A 31 -6.66 -18.19 18.48
C ASN A 31 -5.42 -17.37 18.15
N ASP A 32 -4.26 -18.02 18.02
CA ASP A 32 -2.97 -17.41 17.66
C ASP A 32 -2.97 -16.85 16.22
N ALA A 33 -4.16 -16.57 15.67
CA ALA A 33 -4.36 -15.76 14.50
C ALA A 33 -3.98 -14.33 14.85
N SER A 34 -2.68 -14.04 14.75
CA SER A 34 -2.15 -12.70 14.85
C SER A 34 -2.92 -11.79 13.91
N ALA A 35 -3.40 -10.65 14.43
CA ALA A 35 -4.02 -9.64 13.59
C ALA A 35 -3.07 -9.29 12.43
N ILE A 36 -3.60 -9.25 11.21
CA ILE A 36 -2.82 -8.92 10.02
C ILE A 36 -3.16 -7.50 9.62
N ILE A 37 -2.16 -6.62 9.60
CA ILE A 37 -2.30 -5.28 9.03
C ILE A 37 -1.68 -5.24 7.63
N SER A 38 -2.41 -4.65 6.69
CA SER A 38 -1.97 -4.50 5.31
C SER A 38 -2.17 -3.09 4.78
N LEU A 39 -1.28 -2.73 3.85
CA LEU A 39 -1.41 -1.58 2.97
C LEU A 39 -2.03 -2.06 1.67
N THR A 40 -3.18 -1.50 1.29
CA THR A 40 -3.86 -1.89 0.05
C THR A 40 -4.28 -0.69 -0.78
N ASN A 41 -4.26 -0.86 -2.09
CA ASN A 41 -4.81 0.11 -3.02
C ASN A 41 -6.35 0.02 -2.97
N PRO A 42 -7.06 1.08 -2.52
CA PRO A 42 -8.52 1.07 -2.40
C PRO A 42 -9.26 1.12 -3.74
N GLY A 43 -8.56 1.25 -4.86
CA GLY A 43 -9.19 1.41 -6.17
C GLY A 43 -9.90 2.76 -6.34
N PRO A 44 -10.50 2.98 -7.52
CA PRO A 44 -11.10 4.26 -7.89
C PRO A 44 -12.35 4.62 -7.07
N ASP A 45 -12.98 3.64 -6.41
CA ASP A 45 -14.22 3.80 -5.65
C ASP A 45 -14.00 4.07 -4.15
N GLY A 46 -12.74 4.30 -3.73
CA GLY A 46 -12.43 4.66 -2.36
C GLY A 46 -13.18 5.94 -1.93
N TYR A 47 -13.74 5.93 -0.72
CA TYR A 47 -14.27 7.13 -0.09
C TYR A 47 -13.12 8.02 0.41
N PRO A 48 -13.21 9.36 0.32
CA PRO A 48 -14.22 10.12 -0.43
C PRO A 48 -14.01 9.96 -1.94
N VAL A 49 -15.09 10.08 -2.72
CA VAL A 49 -15.37 9.79 -4.17
C VAL A 49 -14.32 10.24 -5.21
N LYS A 50 -13.04 10.39 -4.90
CA LYS A 50 -12.02 10.87 -5.83
C LYS A 50 -10.66 10.27 -5.50
N TRP A 51 -10.15 9.50 -6.46
CA TRP A 51 -8.77 9.50 -7.00
C TRP A 51 -7.75 8.45 -6.53
N THR A 52 -7.79 7.24 -7.10
CA THR A 52 -6.53 6.62 -7.50
C THR A 52 -5.92 7.44 -8.63
N ALA A 53 -4.60 7.64 -8.63
CA ALA A 53 -3.92 8.47 -9.63
C ALA A 53 -4.04 7.95 -11.09
N SER A 54 -4.70 6.82 -11.29
CA SER A 54 -5.00 6.20 -12.57
C SER A 54 -6.50 5.86 -12.64
N THR A 55 -7.08 6.03 -13.83
CA THR A 55 -8.44 5.59 -14.18
C THR A 55 -8.53 4.08 -14.45
N ASN A 56 -7.39 3.40 -14.56
CA ASN A 56 -7.34 1.96 -14.76
C ASN A 56 -7.28 1.25 -13.40
N PRO A 57 -8.18 0.29 -13.11
CA PRO A 57 -8.24 -0.42 -11.82
C PRO A 57 -7.13 -1.47 -11.69
N ARG A 58 -5.87 -1.03 -11.82
CA ARG A 58 -4.71 -1.90 -11.61
C ARG A 58 -4.46 -2.08 -10.13
N SER A 59 -4.13 -3.31 -9.75
CA SER A 59 -3.67 -3.64 -8.41
C SER A 59 -4.68 -3.32 -7.30
N PHE A 60 -5.98 -3.29 -7.62
CA PHE A 60 -7.04 -3.11 -6.63
C PHE A 60 -6.96 -4.21 -5.55
N GLY A 61 -7.01 -3.80 -4.28
CA GLY A 61 -6.91 -4.70 -3.15
C GLY A 61 -5.54 -5.36 -2.98
N THR A 62 -4.54 -5.02 -3.82
CA THR A 62 -3.16 -5.48 -3.64
C THR A 62 -2.32 -4.42 -2.93
N SER A 63 -1.11 -4.81 -2.54
CA SER A 63 -0.11 -3.91 -1.94
C SER A 63 0.79 -3.27 -2.99
N ASP A 64 0.39 -3.29 -4.27
CA ASP A 64 1.17 -2.73 -5.38
C ASP A 64 0.53 -1.42 -5.87
N PHE A 65 1.33 -0.36 -5.88
CA PHE A 65 0.95 0.98 -6.30
C PHE A 65 1.73 1.32 -7.57
N ILE A 66 1.20 0.88 -8.72
CA ILE A 66 1.86 0.98 -10.01
C ILE A 66 1.18 2.02 -10.88
N PHE A 67 1.92 3.08 -11.22
CA PHE A 67 1.46 4.23 -12.00
C PHE A 67 2.29 4.41 -13.26
N TYR A 68 1.64 4.90 -14.32
CA TYR A 68 2.28 5.17 -15.61
C TYR A 68 2.03 6.62 -15.97
N SER A 69 3.04 7.27 -16.54
CA SER A 69 3.04 8.68 -16.93
C SER A 69 1.93 9.11 -17.89
N ASN A 70 1.45 8.19 -18.73
CA ASN A 70 0.35 8.46 -19.65
C ASN A 70 -1.02 8.52 -18.94
N GLU A 71 -1.08 8.18 -17.66
CA GLU A 71 -2.28 8.17 -16.83
C GLU A 71 -2.14 9.01 -15.56
N THR A 72 -0.91 9.14 -15.07
CA THR A 72 -0.57 9.79 -13.81
C THR A 72 0.58 10.77 -14.05
N SER A 73 0.53 11.96 -13.46
CA SER A 73 1.63 12.93 -13.55
C SER A 73 2.38 13.03 -12.24
N VAL A 74 3.56 13.67 -12.27
CA VAL A 74 4.12 14.28 -11.06
C VAL A 74 3.08 15.20 -10.43
N ASP A 75 3.10 15.31 -9.11
CA ASP A 75 2.13 16.00 -8.26
C ASP A 75 0.75 15.33 -8.15
N SER A 76 0.50 14.25 -8.92
CA SER A 76 -0.68 13.42 -8.71
C SER A 76 -0.63 12.74 -7.34
N THR A 77 -1.80 12.58 -6.73
CA THR A 77 -1.96 11.90 -5.44
C THR A 77 -2.61 10.54 -5.61
N PHE A 78 -2.28 9.61 -4.73
CA PHE A 78 -2.97 8.33 -4.58
C PHE A 78 -3.25 8.04 -3.12
N PHE A 79 -4.21 7.15 -2.89
CA PHE A 79 -4.63 6.71 -1.56
C PHE A 79 -4.16 5.30 -1.27
N MET A 80 -3.93 5.06 0.00
CA MET A 80 -3.59 3.76 0.54
C MET A 80 -4.51 3.50 1.73
N ASN A 81 -5.25 2.40 1.66
CA ASN A 81 -6.01 1.90 2.79
C ASN A 81 -5.06 1.16 3.73
N VAL A 82 -5.19 1.46 5.00
CA VAL A 82 -4.59 0.70 6.08
C VAL A 82 -5.67 -0.16 6.69
N SER A 83 -5.62 -1.47 6.46
CA SER A 83 -6.67 -2.39 6.88
C SER A 83 -6.14 -3.41 7.89
N ILE A 84 -7.02 -3.84 8.79
CA ILE A 84 -6.77 -4.92 9.75
C ILE A 84 -7.68 -6.10 9.43
N ASN A 85 -7.17 -7.32 9.63
CA ASN A 85 -7.94 -8.54 9.40
C ASN A 85 -7.91 -9.47 10.61
N ASN A 86 -9.05 -10.13 10.84
CA ASN A 86 -9.23 -11.18 11.85
C ASN A 86 -8.79 -10.73 13.25
N VAL A 87 -9.16 -9.51 13.63
CA VAL A 87 -8.84 -8.98 14.96
C VAL A 87 -10.01 -9.25 15.91
N GLU A 88 -9.70 -9.64 17.13
CA GLU A 88 -10.66 -9.73 18.23
C GLU A 88 -10.30 -8.70 19.29
N ASN A 89 -11.31 -8.14 19.95
CA ASN A 89 -11.17 -7.23 21.07
C ASN A 89 -10.36 -5.94 20.82
N LEU A 90 -10.37 -5.39 19.60
CA LEU A 90 -9.61 -4.18 19.26
C LEU A 90 -10.20 -2.92 19.94
N MET A 91 -9.34 -2.17 20.63
CA MET A 91 -9.65 -0.87 21.26
C MET A 91 -8.85 0.30 20.70
N GLY A 92 -7.68 0.04 20.16
CA GLY A 92 -6.84 1.08 19.58
C GLY A 92 -5.79 0.52 18.65
N TRP A 93 -5.21 1.39 17.84
CA TRP A 93 -4.12 1.05 16.93
C TRP A 93 -3.14 2.21 16.81
N GLY A 94 -1.89 1.86 16.54
CA GLY A 94 -0.85 2.75 16.05
C GLY A 94 -0.20 2.12 14.83
N ILE A 95 -0.12 2.86 13.74
CA ILE A 95 0.63 2.53 12.52
C ILE A 95 1.89 3.40 12.29
N GLY A 96 3.03 2.75 12.11
CA GLY A 96 4.29 3.41 11.74
C GLY A 96 4.65 3.03 10.32
N ILE A 97 4.82 4.02 9.44
CA ILE A 97 5.13 3.78 8.03
C ILE A 97 6.42 4.51 7.65
N VAL A 98 7.36 3.77 7.04
CA VAL A 98 8.60 4.29 6.48
C VAL A 98 8.46 4.39 4.96
N TYR A 99 8.80 5.56 4.42
CA TYR A 99 8.74 5.80 2.97
C TYR A 99 9.89 6.69 2.49
N ASP A 100 10.25 6.58 1.22
CA ASP A 100 11.25 7.43 0.57
C ASP A 100 10.66 8.82 0.27
N LYS A 101 11.11 9.83 1.03
CA LYS A 101 10.67 11.23 0.92
C LYS A 101 11.22 11.96 -0.31
N THR A 102 12.08 11.33 -1.10
CA THR A 102 12.58 11.86 -2.38
C THR A 102 11.72 11.40 -3.56
N ILE A 103 10.86 10.40 -3.35
CA ILE A 103 9.95 9.84 -4.35
C ILE A 103 8.50 10.21 -4.04
N LEU A 104 8.12 10.14 -2.76
CA LEU A 104 6.77 10.38 -2.28
C LEU A 104 6.75 11.53 -1.26
N SER A 105 5.69 12.33 -1.30
CA SER A 105 5.41 13.32 -0.25
C SER A 105 4.08 12.99 0.42
N TYR A 106 4.06 13.00 1.75
CA TYR A 106 2.82 12.88 2.51
C TYR A 106 1.91 14.07 2.20
N SER A 107 0.63 13.81 1.95
CA SER A 107 -0.38 14.85 1.70
C SER A 107 -1.35 14.97 2.87
N SER A 108 -2.00 13.86 3.25
CA SER A 108 -2.98 13.84 4.33
C SER A 108 -3.21 12.41 4.83
N ALA A 109 -3.86 12.27 5.99
CA ALA A 109 -4.41 11.01 6.47
C ALA A 109 -5.70 11.27 7.26
N TRP A 110 -6.67 10.37 7.16
CA TRP A 110 -7.94 10.48 7.87
C TRP A 110 -8.56 9.09 8.11
N ARG A 111 -9.57 9.04 8.97
CA ARG A 111 -10.38 7.84 9.21
C ARG A 111 -11.53 7.87 8.21
N PRO A 112 -11.66 6.88 7.30
CA PRO A 112 -12.80 6.87 6.37
C PRO A 112 -14.12 6.69 7.12
N SER A 113 -15.26 6.98 6.50
CA SER A 113 -16.57 6.91 7.16
C SER A 113 -16.97 5.52 7.64
N ASP A 114 -16.35 4.47 7.10
CA ASP A 114 -16.57 3.06 7.42
C ASP A 114 -15.42 2.43 8.22
N HIS A 115 -14.62 3.26 8.90
CA HIS A 115 -13.50 2.77 9.70
C HIS A 115 -13.93 1.83 10.84
N VAL A 116 -13.01 1.01 11.35
CA VAL A 116 -13.29 -0.01 12.39
C VAL A 116 -13.92 0.54 13.69
N PHE A 117 -13.78 1.83 13.95
CA PHE A 117 -14.34 2.50 15.12
C PHE A 117 -15.56 3.36 14.77
N ARG A 118 -16.19 3.15 13.61
CA ARG A 118 -17.35 3.91 13.19
C ARG A 118 -18.51 3.77 14.18
N PHE A 119 -18.73 2.54 14.67
CA PHE A 119 -19.79 2.26 15.64
C PHE A 119 -19.66 3.11 16.93
N VAL A 120 -18.45 3.24 17.48
CA VAL A 120 -18.23 4.02 18.70
C VAL A 120 -18.40 5.52 18.46
N GLU A 121 -18.02 6.00 17.26
CA GLU A 121 -18.29 7.38 16.85
C GLU A 121 -19.79 7.66 16.73
N ASP A 122 -20.55 6.73 16.14
CA ASP A 122 -22.02 6.83 16.02
C ASP A 122 -22.72 6.79 17.38
N LYS A 123 -22.09 6.16 18.38
CA LYS A 123 -22.54 6.17 19.78
C LYS A 123 -22.18 7.45 20.53
N GLY A 124 -21.38 8.35 19.93
CA GLY A 124 -20.90 9.55 20.58
C GLY A 124 -19.83 9.30 21.64
N TRP A 125 -19.11 8.16 21.56
CA TRP A 125 -17.98 7.90 22.45
C TRP A 125 -16.78 8.76 22.06
N ASP A 126 -15.95 9.08 23.03
CA ASP A 126 -14.74 9.88 22.79
C ASP A 126 -13.71 9.06 22.00
N ILE A 127 -13.29 9.60 20.86
CA ILE A 127 -12.18 9.08 20.06
C ILE A 127 -10.95 9.95 20.27
N VAL A 128 -9.86 9.32 20.70
CA VAL A 128 -8.55 9.94 20.82
C VAL A 128 -7.73 9.58 19.58
N ALA A 129 -7.61 10.54 18.66
CA ALA A 129 -6.80 10.43 17.47
C ALA A 129 -5.86 11.65 17.38
N PRO A 130 -4.64 11.57 17.94
CA PRO A 130 -3.67 12.66 17.84
C PRO A 130 -3.33 12.99 16.39
N ASP A 131 -2.77 14.18 16.17
CA ASP A 131 -2.26 14.57 14.85
C ASP A 131 -1.17 13.61 14.35
N VAL A 132 -1.08 13.48 13.03
CA VAL A 132 -0.02 12.71 12.38
C VAL A 132 1.34 13.34 12.70
N THR A 133 2.27 12.53 13.18
CA THR A 133 3.63 12.98 13.50
C THR A 133 4.65 12.35 12.56
N PHE A 134 5.82 12.99 12.46
CA PHE A 134 6.88 12.59 11.54
C PHE A 134 8.24 12.55 12.22
N ALA A 135 9.09 11.61 11.80
CA ALA A 135 10.49 11.57 12.18
C ALA A 135 11.36 11.30 10.96
N ASP A 136 12.46 12.03 10.79
CA ASP A 136 13.44 11.71 9.77
C ASP A 136 14.27 10.50 10.22
N ILE A 137 14.32 9.45 9.39
CA ILE A 137 15.13 8.25 9.66
C ILE A 137 16.53 8.46 9.09
N ASN A 138 16.60 8.99 7.86
CA ASN A 138 17.86 9.31 7.19
C ASN A 138 17.63 10.39 6.10
N ALA A 139 18.62 10.59 5.23
CA ALA A 139 18.55 11.58 4.17
C ALA A 139 17.39 11.35 3.18
N THR A 140 17.02 10.08 2.92
CA THR A 140 16.02 9.72 1.91
C THR A 140 14.72 9.18 2.50
N HIS A 141 14.68 8.76 3.77
CA HIS A 141 13.50 8.14 4.38
C HIS A 141 12.93 8.96 5.54
N LYS A 142 11.60 8.96 5.62
CA LYS A 142 10.82 9.56 6.72
C LYS A 142 9.87 8.51 7.29
N ARG A 143 9.64 8.59 8.59
CA ARG A 143 8.65 7.83 9.35
C ARG A 143 7.41 8.69 9.53
N LEU A 144 6.24 8.16 9.17
CA LEU A 144 4.91 8.67 9.50
C LEU A 144 4.37 7.84 10.66
N MET A 145 3.80 8.50 11.66
CA MET A 145 3.27 7.87 12.88
C MET A 145 1.87 8.40 13.14
N TRP A 146 0.88 7.50 13.20
CA TRP A 146 -0.49 7.87 13.52
C TRP A 146 -1.31 6.77 14.20
N GLY A 147 -2.13 7.15 15.18
CA GLY A 147 -2.88 6.21 15.99
C GLY A 147 -4.26 6.72 16.35
N CYS A 148 -5.11 5.80 16.75
CA CYS A 148 -6.48 6.07 17.16
C CYS A 148 -6.87 5.07 18.25
N ALA A 149 -7.56 5.55 19.26
CA ALA A 149 -8.23 4.73 20.27
C ALA A 149 -9.57 5.38 20.63
N TYR A 150 -10.45 4.64 21.29
CA TYR A 150 -11.67 5.20 21.90
C TYR A 150 -11.67 4.98 23.41
N ILE A 151 -12.41 5.82 24.11
CA ILE A 151 -12.66 5.72 25.54
C ILE A 151 -14.05 5.12 25.73
N ILE A 152 -14.15 4.06 26.52
CA ILE A 152 -15.43 3.43 26.88
C ILE A 152 -16.02 4.23 28.04
N PRO A 153 -17.25 4.78 27.91
CA PRO A 153 -17.95 5.42 29.03
C PRO A 153 -18.15 4.47 30.20
N GLU A 154 -18.20 4.98 31.43
CA GLU A 154 -18.30 4.14 32.65
C GLU A 154 -19.60 3.31 32.69
N GLU A 155 -20.67 3.84 32.09
CA GLU A 155 -22.01 3.27 32.04
C GLU A 155 -22.26 2.28 30.88
N GLU A 156 -21.31 2.13 29.95
CA GLU A 156 -21.46 1.29 28.78
C GLU A 156 -20.85 -0.10 28.99
N GLU A 157 -21.47 -1.11 28.37
CA GLU A 157 -20.85 -2.44 28.30
C GLU A 157 -19.56 -2.36 27.47
N SER A 158 -18.57 -3.19 27.81
CA SER A 158 -17.26 -3.24 27.17
C SER A 158 -17.33 -3.70 25.71
N TRP A 159 -17.80 -2.83 24.82
CA TRP A 159 -17.78 -3.09 23.39
C TRP A 159 -16.34 -3.10 22.89
N THR A 160 -16.06 -4.03 21.98
CA THR A 160 -14.78 -4.12 21.30
C THR A 160 -15.00 -4.43 19.83
N PHE A 161 -14.09 -3.94 18.96
CA PHE A 161 -14.18 -4.28 17.55
C PHE A 161 -13.67 -5.70 17.31
N ASN A 162 -14.49 -6.50 16.62
CA ASN A 162 -14.19 -7.87 16.23
C ASN A 162 -14.45 -8.04 14.73
N GLY A 163 -13.44 -8.48 13.98
CA GLY A 163 -13.55 -8.73 12.54
C GLY A 163 -12.41 -8.14 11.72
N SER A 164 -12.76 -7.64 10.54
CA SER A 164 -11.83 -7.03 9.58
C SER A 164 -12.39 -5.70 9.09
N GLY A 165 -11.52 -4.73 8.82
CA GLY A 165 -11.96 -3.42 8.35
C GLY A 165 -10.81 -2.44 8.12
N THR A 166 -11.15 -1.24 7.68
CA THR A 166 -10.16 -0.18 7.44
C THR A 166 -9.92 0.63 8.72
N LEU A 167 -8.65 0.78 9.09
CA LEU A 167 -8.21 1.60 10.21
C LEU A 167 -8.23 3.07 9.81
N CYS A 168 -7.52 3.38 8.71
CA CYS A 168 -7.38 4.72 8.19
C CYS A 168 -6.97 4.72 6.71
N GLN A 169 -6.94 5.91 6.12
CA GLN A 169 -6.45 6.16 4.78
C GLN A 169 -5.32 7.17 4.81
N ILE A 170 -4.33 6.96 3.95
CA ILE A 170 -3.18 7.84 3.80
C ILE A 170 -3.07 8.25 2.34
N GLN A 171 -2.91 9.54 2.11
CA GLN A 171 -2.71 10.12 0.80
C GLN A 171 -1.24 10.49 0.61
N PHE A 172 -0.64 9.96 -0.44
CA PHE A 172 0.69 10.35 -0.89
C PHE A 172 0.60 11.10 -2.23
N LYS A 173 1.56 11.99 -2.44
CA LYS A 173 1.82 12.70 -3.69
C LYS A 173 3.10 12.17 -4.31
N ILE A 174 3.09 11.93 -5.63
CA ILE A 174 4.26 11.54 -6.40
C ILE A 174 5.08 12.80 -6.71
N ILE A 175 6.34 12.86 -6.28
CA ILE A 175 7.19 14.06 -6.45
C ILE A 175 8.42 13.82 -7.34
N LYS A 176 8.64 12.58 -7.80
CA LYS A 176 9.72 12.24 -8.73
C LYS A 176 9.22 12.19 -10.18
N ASP A 177 9.91 12.91 -11.06
CA ASP A 177 9.60 13.07 -12.49
C ASP A 177 10.20 11.99 -13.41
N LYS A 178 10.97 11.06 -12.85
CA LYS A 178 11.63 9.96 -13.54
C LYS A 178 11.11 8.62 -13.05
N LEU A 179 11.50 7.55 -13.75
CA LEU A 179 11.28 6.18 -13.28
C LEU A 179 11.72 6.08 -11.81
N ALA A 180 10.78 5.70 -10.95
CA ALA A 180 11.00 5.61 -9.52
C ALA A 180 10.32 4.35 -8.98
N GLU A 181 11.01 3.66 -8.08
CA GLU A 181 10.48 2.53 -7.35
C GLU A 181 10.95 2.59 -5.90
N THR A 182 10.07 2.21 -4.98
CA THR A 182 10.39 2.17 -3.54
C THR A 182 9.43 1.23 -2.82
N PHE A 183 9.81 0.81 -1.62
CA PHE A 183 8.93 0.11 -0.71
C PHE A 183 8.34 1.09 0.31
N ILE A 184 7.09 0.84 0.67
CA ILE A 184 6.43 1.47 1.81
C ILE A 184 6.39 0.40 2.90
N GLU A 185 7.22 0.61 3.92
CA GLU A 185 7.53 -0.40 4.92
C GLU A 185 6.88 -0.07 6.26
N TRP A 186 6.60 -1.12 7.03
CA TRP A 186 6.10 -0.96 8.39
C TRP A 186 7.25 -0.76 9.37
N ASP A 187 7.13 0.27 10.22
CA ASP A 187 7.98 0.39 11.39
C ASP A 187 7.43 -0.49 12.52
N GLN A 188 8.13 -1.59 12.80
CA GLN A 188 7.75 -2.58 13.82
C GLN A 188 7.86 -2.05 15.25
N GLU A 189 8.65 -1.00 15.50
CA GLU A 189 8.78 -0.42 16.84
C GLU A 189 7.52 0.36 17.24
N TRP A 190 6.89 0.98 16.24
CA TRP A 190 5.74 1.85 16.43
C TRP A 190 4.42 1.18 16.10
N THR A 191 4.40 0.28 15.12
CA THR A 191 3.18 -0.40 14.68
C THR A 191 2.71 -1.39 15.74
N ALA A 192 1.54 -1.11 16.31
CA ALA A 192 0.94 -1.94 17.34
C ALA A 192 -0.58 -1.85 17.33
N VAL A 193 -1.22 -2.92 17.78
CA VAL A 193 -2.64 -2.95 18.11
C VAL A 193 -2.81 -3.06 19.61
N TYR A 194 -3.85 -2.41 20.13
CA TYR A 194 -4.18 -2.36 21.54
C TYR A 194 -5.54 -3.00 21.74
N TYR A 195 -5.56 -4.07 22.51
CA TYR A 195 -6.76 -4.80 22.84
C TYR A 195 -7.39 -4.30 24.13
N TYR A 196 -8.65 -4.67 24.33
CA TYR A 196 -9.32 -4.54 25.61
C TYR A 196 -8.47 -5.14 26.73
N LEU A 197 -8.45 -4.47 27.90
CA LEU A 197 -7.52 -4.71 29.02
C LEU A 197 -6.06 -4.28 28.78
N GLY A 198 -5.79 -3.53 27.72
CA GLY A 198 -4.49 -2.88 27.49
C GLY A 198 -3.39 -3.79 26.97
N ILE A 199 -3.74 -4.97 26.44
CA ILE A 199 -2.77 -5.87 25.82
C ILE A 199 -2.27 -5.24 24.53
N LYS A 200 -0.96 -5.03 24.42
CA LYS A 200 -0.28 -4.56 23.21
C LYS A 200 0.23 -5.75 22.41
N GLN A 201 -0.03 -5.78 21.10
CA GLN A 201 0.55 -6.76 20.18
C GLN A 201 1.15 -6.08 18.95
N ILE A 202 2.26 -6.66 18.48
CA ILE A 202 2.84 -6.32 17.18
C ILE A 202 2.13 -7.21 16.14
N PRO A 203 1.35 -6.62 15.22
CA PRO A 203 0.62 -7.39 14.22
C PRO A 203 1.56 -7.99 13.18
N THR A 204 1.10 -9.01 12.46
CA THR A 204 1.77 -9.43 11.24
C THR A 204 1.52 -8.38 10.16
N VAL A 205 2.57 -7.96 9.47
CA VAL A 205 2.50 -6.85 8.51
C VAL A 205 2.96 -7.26 7.12
N LYS A 206 2.37 -6.65 6.09
CA LYS A 206 2.79 -6.80 4.69
C LYS A 206 3.17 -5.45 4.10
N ASN A 207 4.42 -5.34 3.65
CA ASN A 207 4.93 -4.14 2.98
C ASN A 207 4.20 -3.89 1.65
N ALA A 208 4.16 -2.63 1.24
CA ALA A 208 3.67 -2.23 -0.08
C ALA A 208 4.82 -1.85 -1.01
N TYR A 209 4.59 -2.03 -2.31
CA TYR A 209 5.52 -1.68 -3.37
C TYR A 209 4.94 -0.53 -4.19
N PHE A 210 5.75 0.51 -4.42
CA PHE A 210 5.40 1.64 -5.27
C PHE A 210 6.29 1.64 -6.52
N LYS A 211 5.68 1.91 -7.68
CA LYS A 211 6.39 2.10 -8.95
C LYS A 211 5.72 3.16 -9.80
N TYR A 212 6.50 4.12 -10.29
CA TYR A 212 6.08 5.12 -11.26
C TYR A 212 6.91 5.00 -12.53
N PHE A 213 6.27 4.64 -13.63
CA PHE A 213 6.88 4.68 -14.96
C PHE A 213 6.75 6.10 -15.50
N ALA A 214 7.81 6.90 -15.42
CA ALA A 214 7.90 8.09 -16.26
C ALA A 214 7.77 7.67 -17.71
N GLU A 215 7.17 8.52 -18.56
CA GLU A 215 7.15 8.26 -20.00
C GLU A 215 8.62 8.14 -20.31
N ALA A 216 9.06 7.01 -20.88
CA ALA A 216 10.38 6.94 -21.45
C ALA A 216 10.42 8.21 -22.27
N SER A 217 11.24 9.18 -21.85
CA SER A 217 11.41 10.41 -22.59
C SER A 217 11.64 9.87 -23.97
N ARG A 218 10.64 10.03 -24.85
CA ARG A 218 10.89 9.79 -26.25
C ARG A 218 11.93 10.86 -26.44
N GLU A 219 13.20 10.47 -26.36
CA GLU A 219 14.22 11.12 -27.13
C GLU A 219 13.56 11.03 -28.49
N ILE A 220 12.88 12.13 -28.84
CA ILE A 220 12.34 12.32 -30.17
C ILE A 220 13.64 12.25 -30.93
N GLU A 221 13.95 11.05 -31.44
CA GLU A 221 15.08 10.77 -32.31
C GLU A 221 15.11 11.98 -33.21
N PRO A 222 16.09 12.87 -33.02
CA PRO A 222 15.87 14.22 -33.42
C PRO A 222 15.43 14.27 -34.87
N ILE A 223 14.43 15.07 -35.21
CA ILE A 223 13.88 15.09 -36.58
C ILE A 223 15.01 15.22 -37.63
N TRP A 224 16.13 15.86 -37.28
CA TRP A 224 17.33 15.93 -38.11
C TRP A 224 18.01 14.58 -38.41
N ILE A 225 17.94 13.57 -37.54
CA ILE A 225 18.44 12.20 -37.80
C ILE A 225 17.62 11.52 -38.89
N TRP A 226 16.28 11.64 -38.83
CA TRP A 226 15.40 11.14 -39.89
C TRP A 226 15.61 11.90 -41.20
N ILE A 227 15.72 13.24 -41.14
CA ILE A 227 16.02 14.07 -42.32
C ILE A 227 17.38 13.68 -42.93
N ALA A 228 18.41 13.49 -42.10
CA ALA A 228 19.74 13.09 -42.55
C ALA A 228 19.73 11.72 -43.22
N THR A 229 19.03 10.75 -42.63
CA THR A 229 18.86 9.40 -43.20
C THR A 229 18.17 9.46 -44.55
N VAL A 230 17.07 10.22 -44.67
CA VAL A 230 16.34 10.41 -45.94
C VAL A 230 17.21 11.12 -46.98
N ALA A 231 17.95 12.16 -46.60
CA ALA A 231 18.85 12.88 -47.50
C ALA A 231 19.97 11.97 -48.05
N VAL A 232 20.58 11.14 -47.21
CA VAL A 232 21.58 10.15 -47.63
C VAL A 232 20.99 9.15 -48.62
N VAL A 233 19.79 8.62 -48.35
CA VAL A 233 19.09 7.70 -49.26
C VAL A 233 18.82 8.36 -50.62
N ILE A 234 18.33 9.60 -50.64
CA ILE A 234 18.08 10.35 -51.88
C ILE A 234 19.38 10.55 -52.67
N ILE A 235 20.49 10.91 -52.01
CA ILE A 235 21.79 11.10 -52.66
C ILE A 235 22.30 9.78 -53.26
N VAL A 236 22.22 8.68 -52.53
CA VAL A 236 22.67 7.36 -52.99
C VAL A 236 21.84 6.90 -54.18
N VAL A 237 20.50 6.95 -54.08
CA VAL A 237 19.60 6.58 -55.18
C VAL A 237 19.81 7.47 -56.40
N GLY A 238 19.93 8.78 -56.20
CA GLY A 238 20.21 9.74 -57.27
C GLY A 238 21.51 9.42 -58.01
N THR A 239 22.56 9.08 -57.27
CA THR A 239 23.87 8.70 -57.84
C THR A 239 23.80 7.40 -58.64
N ILE A 240 23.07 6.39 -58.15
CA ILE A 240 22.85 5.11 -58.84
C ILE A 240 22.11 5.34 -60.16
N VAL A 241 21.01 6.11 -60.14
CA VAL A 241 20.21 6.42 -61.33
C VAL A 241 21.02 7.19 -62.37
N LEU A 242 21.83 8.17 -61.93
CA LEU A 242 22.69 8.94 -62.81
C LEU A 242 23.74 8.05 -63.49
N ASN A 243 24.41 7.19 -62.73
CA ASN A 243 25.41 6.24 -63.24
C ASN A 243 24.79 5.26 -64.25
N TYR A 244 23.58 4.75 -63.98
CA TYR A 244 22.86 3.88 -64.92
C TYR A 244 22.55 4.60 -66.23
N LYS A 245 22.10 5.87 -66.17
CA LYS A 245 21.77 6.69 -67.34
C LYS A 245 23.00 7.05 -68.18
N ILE A 246 24.16 7.23 -67.55
CA ILE A 246 25.43 7.44 -68.25
C ILE A 246 25.86 6.15 -68.96
N LYS A 247 25.76 4.99 -68.28
CA LYS A 247 26.14 3.68 -68.84
C LYS A 247 25.27 3.30 -70.04
N SER A 248 23.94 3.53 -69.98
CA SER A 248 23.03 3.24 -71.09
C SER A 248 23.27 4.12 -72.31
N LYS A 249 23.57 5.41 -72.13
CA LYS A 249 23.97 6.31 -73.23
C LYS A 249 25.27 5.88 -73.90
N LYS A 250 26.23 5.31 -73.16
CA LYS A 250 27.50 4.82 -73.72
C LYS A 250 27.26 3.61 -74.62
N ILE A 251 26.47 2.63 -74.16
CA ILE A 251 26.09 1.43 -74.93
C ILE A 251 25.34 1.80 -76.23
N SER A 252 24.46 2.80 -76.18
CA SER A 252 23.73 3.27 -77.38
C SER A 252 24.63 3.91 -78.45
N LYS A 253 25.76 4.51 -78.07
CA LYS A 253 26.68 5.12 -79.05
C LYS A 253 27.58 4.11 -79.74
N ASP A 254 27.95 3.04 -79.04
CA ASP A 254 28.85 2.01 -79.59
C ASP A 254 28.10 1.06 -80.55
N GLY A 255 26.78 0.91 -80.41
CA GLY A 255 25.94 0.10 -81.31
C GLY A 255 25.60 0.71 -82.68
N LYS A 256 26.12 1.90 -83.03
CA LYS A 256 25.85 2.60 -84.31
C LYS A 256 27.03 2.62 -85.30
N LYS A 257 28.09 1.84 -85.03
CA LYS A 257 29.29 1.75 -85.89
C LYS A 257 29.46 0.40 -86.60
N GLY A 258 28.42 -0.41 -86.68
CA GLY A 258 28.37 -1.65 -87.48
C GLY A 258 27.51 -1.45 -88.71
#